data_AF-A0A3B1BRQ0-F1
#
_entry.id   AF-A0A3B1BRQ0-F1
#
_cell.length_a   1.000
_cell.length_b   1.000
_cell.length_c   1.000
_cell.angle_alpha   90.00
_cell.angle_beta   90.00
_cell.angle_gamma   90.00
#
_symmetry.space_group_name_H-M   'P 1'
#
loop_
_entity.id
_entity.type
_entity.pdbx_description
1 polymer ?
#
loop_
_entity_poly.entity_id
_entity_poly.type
_entity_poly.pdbx_seq_one_letter_code
_entity_poly.pdbx_strand_id
1 'polypeptide(L)'
;NLRLVLEVEVQAGDQSQSAHSLPGLISIIKRLSSTERPTFVRGDCDWGSDRVMSELEEINQDYLFKLKKSKNVKTLINKHHCLGGVLN
;
A
#
# COMPACT_ATOMS: atom_id res chain seq x y z
N ASN A 1 5.88 -19.41 4.60
CA ASN A 1 5.42 -18.02 4.32
C ASN A 1 6.03 -17.13 5.38
N LEU A 2 7.19 -16.51 5.09
CA LEU A 2 7.86 -15.60 6.01
C LEU A 2 7.08 -14.28 6.06
N ARG A 3 6.73 -13.82 7.25
CA ARG A 3 6.06 -12.53 7.47
C ARG A 3 6.97 -11.67 8.31
N LEU A 4 7.44 -10.57 7.72
CA LEU A 4 8.21 -9.54 8.41
C LEU A 4 7.25 -8.43 8.83
N VAL A 5 7.22 -8.13 10.12
CA VAL A 5 6.49 -6.98 10.65
C VAL A 5 7.52 -5.90 10.93
N LEU A 6 7.46 -4.81 10.18
CA LEU A 6 8.35 -3.66 10.35
C LEU A 6 7.60 -2.64 11.19
N GLU A 7 7.94 -2.58 12.48
CA GLU A 7 7.50 -1.51 13.37
C GLU A 7 8.33 -0.27 13.05
N VAL A 8 7.66 0.81 12.65
CA VAL A 8 8.29 2.10 12.40
C VAL A 8 7.95 2.99 13.58
N GLU A 9 8.95 3.35 14.39
CA GLU A 9 8.79 4.33 15.46
C GLU A 9 8.44 5.70 14.86
N VAL A 10 7.38 6.32 15.39
CA VAL A 10 6.89 7.64 14.98
C VAL A 10 7.63 8.69 15.82
N GLN A 11 8.44 9.53 15.18
CA GLN A 11 9.01 10.74 15.79
C GLN A 11 7.88 11.72 16.18
N ALA A 12 8.05 12.44 17.29
CA ALA A 12 7.03 13.34 17.82
C ALA A 12 6.69 14.48 16.85
N GLY A 13 5.41 14.55 16.45
CA GLY A 13 4.80 15.67 15.72
C GLY A 13 4.43 15.36 14.28
N ASP A 14 3.14 15.09 14.02
CA ASP A 14 2.43 15.18 12.72
C ASP A 14 2.99 14.51 11.45
N GLN A 15 4.09 13.75 11.52
CA GLN A 15 4.73 13.15 10.35
C GLN A 15 4.59 11.63 10.30
N SER A 16 3.38 11.13 10.58
CA SER A 16 2.98 9.74 10.31
C SER A 16 2.74 9.50 8.80
N GLN A 17 3.64 9.97 7.94
CA GLN A 17 3.52 9.77 6.50
C GLN A 17 4.32 8.54 6.11
N SER A 18 3.66 7.61 5.40
CA SER A 18 4.26 6.44 4.75
C SER A 18 5.51 6.81 3.92
N ALA A 19 5.58 8.05 3.44
CA ALA A 19 6.74 8.63 2.75
C ALA A 19 8.05 8.63 3.57
N HIS A 20 8.01 8.69 4.91
CA HIS A 20 9.21 8.65 5.75
C HIS A 20 9.73 7.22 5.95
N SER A 21 8.82 6.25 6.02
CA SER A 21 9.15 4.83 6.23
C SER A 21 9.55 4.12 4.94
N LEU A 22 9.04 4.58 3.79
CA LEU A 22 9.24 3.97 2.49
C LEU A 22 10.73 3.81 2.10
N PRO A 23 11.61 4.82 2.22
CA PRO A 23 13.02 4.65 1.88
C PRO A 23 13.71 3.52 2.67
N GLY A 24 13.37 3.37 3.96
CA GLY A 24 13.89 2.31 4.82
C GLY A 24 13.40 0.93 4.37
N LEU A 25 12.11 0.82 4.06
CA LEU A 25 11.52 -0.41 3.53
C LEU A 25 12.18 -0.84 2.21
N ILE A 26 12.33 0.09 1.25
CA ILE A 26 12.96 -0.17 -0.05
C ILE A 26 14.41 -0.64 0.14
N SER A 27 15.15 -0.01 1.05
CA SER A 27 16.52 -0.43 1.39
C SER A 27 16.58 -1.87 1.90
N ILE A 28 15.65 -2.28 2.78
CA ILE A 28 15.58 -3.66 3.28
C ILE A 28 15.28 -4.64 2.14
N ILE A 29 14.31 -4.36 1.28
CA ILE A 29 13.93 -5.25 0.18
C ILE A 29 15.07 -5.39 -0.83
N LYS A 30 15.77 -4.29 -1.15
CA LYS A 30 16.91 -4.31 -2.08
C LYS A 30 18.09 -5.13 -1.56
N ARG A 31 18.21 -5.32 -0.23
CA ARG A 31 19.26 -6.15 0.39
C ARG A 31 18.98 -7.64 0.32
N LEU A 32 17.73 -8.05 0.07
CA LEU A 32 17.35 -9.45 -0.10
C LEU A 32 17.59 -9.88 -1.55
N SER A 33 18.09 -11.10 -1.74
CA SER A 33 18.11 -11.72 -3.08
C SER A 33 16.68 -11.90 -3.58
N SER A 34 16.50 -11.98 -4.91
CA SER A 34 15.15 -12.11 -5.51
C SER A 34 14.36 -13.29 -4.96
N THR A 35 15.02 -14.39 -4.59
CA THR A 35 14.39 -15.58 -4.00
C THR A 35 14.01 -15.43 -2.52
N GLU A 36 14.62 -14.47 -1.82
CA GLU A 36 14.38 -14.22 -0.40
C GLU A 36 13.42 -13.05 -0.15
N ARG A 37 13.09 -12.30 -1.20
CA ARG A 37 12.14 -11.19 -1.11
C ARG A 37 10.76 -11.68 -0.68
N PRO A 38 10.03 -10.87 0.10
CA PRO A 38 8.64 -11.16 0.39
C PRO A 38 7.84 -11.21 -0.93
N THR A 39 6.81 -12.05 -0.97
CA THR A 39 5.93 -12.11 -2.14
C THR A 39 5.30 -10.74 -2.40
N PHE A 40 4.85 -10.04 -1.35
CA PHE A 40 4.31 -8.69 -1.48
C PHE A 40 4.42 -7.89 -0.19
N VAL A 41 4.41 -6.56 -0.31
CA VAL A 41 4.30 -5.62 0.81
C VAL A 41 2.82 -5.41 1.15
N ARG A 42 2.48 -5.42 2.44
CA ARG A 42 1.15 -5.02 2.92
C ARG A 42 1.21 -3.70 3.66
N GLY A 43 0.20 -2.87 3.46
CA GLY A 43 0.05 -1.58 4.13
C GLY A 43 -1.41 -1.18 4.23
N ASP A 44 -1.70 -0.23 5.12
CA ASP A 44 -3.04 0.35 5.27
C ASP A 44 -3.35 1.34 4.13
N CYS A 45 -4.36 2.20 4.32
CA CYS A 45 -4.80 3.11 3.29
C CYS A 45 -3.91 4.33 3.07
N ASP A 46 -2.98 4.62 3.97
CA ASP A 46 -2.05 5.74 3.82
C ASP A 46 -0.77 5.30 3.08
N TRP A 47 -0.57 3.99 2.89
CA TRP A 47 0.45 3.43 2.00
C TRP A 47 0.03 3.41 0.53
N GLY A 48 -1.27 3.44 0.23
CA GLY A 48 -1.79 3.40 -1.14
C GLY A 48 -1.63 4.71 -1.94
N SER A 49 -0.50 5.39 -1.80
CA SER A 49 -0.17 6.60 -2.56
C SER A 49 0.63 6.25 -3.82
N ASP A 50 0.50 7.09 -4.85
CA ASP A 50 1.19 6.94 -6.14
C ASP A 50 2.71 6.80 -5.98
N ARG A 51 3.31 7.61 -5.09
CA ARG A 51 4.73 7.54 -4.77
C ARG A 51 5.14 6.16 -4.24
N VAL A 52 4.41 5.63 -3.25
CA VAL A 52 4.72 4.33 -2.65
C VAL A 52 4.62 3.21 -3.69
N MET A 53 3.56 3.23 -4.50
CA MET A 53 3.33 2.22 -5.53
C MET A 53 4.45 2.27 -6.59
N SER A 54 4.78 3.46 -7.08
CA SER A 54 5.83 3.66 -8.10
C SER A 54 7.20 3.16 -7.62
N GLU A 55 7.60 3.46 -6.38
CA GLU A 55 8.89 3.01 -5.83
C GLU A 55 8.96 1.48 -5.68
N LEU A 56 7.83 0.80 -5.40
CA LEU A 56 7.76 -0.66 -5.31
C LEU A 56 7.76 -1.33 -6.70
N GLU A 57 7.08 -0.72 -7.67
CA GLU A 57 7.08 -1.17 -9.06
C GLU A 57 8.48 -1.09 -9.68
N GLU A 58 9.23 -0.03 -9.38
CA GLU A 58 10.61 0.17 -9.85
C GLU A 58 11.54 -0.98 -9.43
N ILE A 59 11.26 -1.62 -8.29
CA ILE A 59 12.04 -2.74 -7.77
C ILE A 59 11.40 -4.11 -8.05
N ASN A 60 10.33 -4.16 -8.82
CA ASN A 60 9.51 -5.34 -9.11
C ASN A 60 9.04 -6.04 -7.83
N GLN A 61 8.57 -5.27 -6.85
CA GLN A 61 8.00 -5.78 -5.61
C GLN A 61 6.48 -5.65 -5.63
N ASP A 62 5.76 -6.77 -5.58
CA ASP A 62 4.30 -6.73 -5.50
C ASP A 62 3.83 -6.08 -4.19
N TYR A 63 2.62 -5.53 -4.21
CA TYR A 63 2.02 -4.89 -3.04
C TYR A 63 0.52 -5.15 -2.94
N LEU A 64 0.01 -5.09 -1.71
CA LEU A 64 -1.40 -5.17 -1.39
C LEU A 64 -1.73 -4.12 -0.33
N PHE A 65 -2.28 -3.00 -0.79
CA PHE A 65 -2.69 -1.89 0.07
C PHE A 65 -4.20 -1.81 0.23
N LYS A 66 -4.63 -1.31 1.38
CA LYS A 66 -6.05 -1.07 1.64
C LYS A 66 -6.51 0.16 0.86
N LEU A 67 -7.52 0.03 0.01
CA LEU A 67 -8.05 1.19 -0.73
C LEU A 67 -8.65 2.24 0.24
N LYS A 68 -8.21 3.50 0.14
CA LYS A 68 -8.80 4.62 0.87
C LYS A 68 -10.20 4.91 0.32
N LYS A 69 -11.23 4.80 1.16
CA LYS A 69 -12.64 5.07 0.79
C LYS A 69 -12.91 6.58 0.70
N SER A 70 -12.22 7.27 -0.21
CA SER A 70 -12.48 8.68 -0.52
C SER A 70 -13.90 8.86 -1.07
N LYS A 71 -14.38 10.12 -1.12
CA LYS A 71 -15.70 10.43 -1.68
C LYS A 71 -15.86 9.85 -3.09
N ASN A 72 -14.86 10.05 -3.95
CA ASN A 72 -14.89 9.58 -5.34
C ASN A 72 -14.85 8.04 -5.42
N VAL A 73 -14.03 7.39 -4.59
CA VAL A 73 -13.99 5.93 -4.51
C VAL A 73 -15.36 5.37 -4.11
N LYS A 74 -16.01 5.95 -3.09
CA LYS A 74 -17.36 5.54 -2.68
C LYS A 74 -18.39 5.77 -3.79
N THR A 75 -18.36 6.93 -4.45
CA THR A 75 -19.23 7.22 -5.60
C THR A 75 -19.05 6.20 -6.71
N LEU A 76 -17.80 5.85 -7.04
CA LEU A 76 -17.49 4.87 -8.08
C LEU A 76 -17.96 3.47 -7.69
N ILE A 77 -17.73 3.06 -6.45
CA ILE A 77 -18.23 1.78 -5.92
C ILE A 77 -19.75 1.73 -6.06
N ASN A 78 -20.46 2.78 -5.62
CA ASN A 78 -21.92 2.83 -5.74
C ASN A 78 -22.38 2.78 -7.20
N LYS A 79 -21.72 3.53 -8.10
CA LYS A 79 -22.05 3.58 -9.53
C LYS A 79 -21.89 2.22 -10.22
N HIS A 80 -20.87 1.44 -9.86
CA HIS A 80 -20.55 0.20 -10.59
C HIS A 80 -21.00 -1.09 -9.87
N HIS A 81 -21.17 -1.06 -8.55
CA HIS A 81 -21.47 -2.25 -7.75
C HIS A 81 -22.81 -2.19 -7.01
N CYS A 82 -23.41 -1.00 -6.83
CA CYS A 82 -24.70 -0.86 -6.15
C CYS A 82 -25.88 -0.63 -7.10
N LEU A 83 -25.66 -0.58 -8.41
CA LEU A 83 -26.72 -0.63 -9.44
C LEU A 83 -27.24 -2.06 -9.67
N GLY A 84 -27.48 -2.82 -8.59
CA GLY A 84 -28.25 -4.06 -8.70
C GLY A 84 -29.61 -3.69 -9.31
N GLY A 85 -29.86 -4.19 -10.52
CA GLY A 85 -30.95 -3.73 -11.36
C GLY A 85 -32.30 -3.82 -10.64
N VAL A 86 -33.02 -2.70 -10.59
CA VAL A 86 -34.47 -2.77 -10.63
C VAL A 86 -34.82 -2.85 -12.10
N LEU A 87 -35.01 -4.07 -12.60
CA LEU A 87 -35.84 -4.27 -13.78
C LEU A 87 -37.27 -3.94 -13.37
N ASN A 88 -37.75 -2.78 -13.81
CA ASN A 88 -39.17 -2.47 -13.97
C ASN A 88 -39.34 -1.85 -15.36
#